data_AF-A0A2D7FPK4-F1
#
_entry.id   AF-A0A2D7FPK4-F1
#
_cell.length_a   1.000
_cell.length_b   1.000
_cell.length_c   1.000
_cell.angle_alpha   90.00
_cell.angle_beta   90.00
_cell.angle_gamma   90.00
#
_symmetry.space_group_name_H-M   'P 1'
#
loop_
_entity.id
_entity.type
_entity.pdbx_description
1 polymer ?
#
loop_
_entity_poly.entity_id
_entity_poly.type
_entity_poly.pdbx_seq_one_letter_code
_entity_poly.pdbx_strand_id
1 'polypeptide(L)' 'ASEVPLFRIDKIPAMRRKQGQYVLHAMDGRVLRRGHDLPALMRFFDRTSLKLVD' A
#
# COMPACT_ATOMS: atom_id res chain seq x y z
N ALA A 1 17.26 -8.67 13.30
CA ALA A 1 16.90 -8.12 11.98
C ALA A 1 15.82 -7.07 12.21
N SER A 2 15.87 -5.90 11.58
CA SER A 2 14.79 -4.91 11.73
C SER A 2 13.59 -5.41 10.94
N GLU A 3 12.54 -5.89 11.62
CA GLU A 3 11.38 -6.58 11.03
C GLU A 3 10.39 -5.63 10.34
N VAL A 4 10.76 -4.36 10.16
CA VAL A 4 9.85 -3.33 9.68
C VAL A 4 9.77 -3.37 8.15
N PRO A 5 8.56 -3.52 7.56
CA PRO A 5 8.40 -3.54 6.12
C PRO A 5 8.73 -2.17 5.50
N LEU A 6 9.39 -2.18 4.33
CA LEU A 6 9.70 -0.97 3.56
C LEU A 6 8.44 -0.25 3.08
N PHE A 7 7.39 -1.03 2.77
CA PHE A 7 6.10 -0.55 2.30
C PHE A 7 4.99 -1.38 2.93
N ARG A 8 3.87 -0.74 3.29
CA ARG A 8 2.70 -1.40 3.87
C ARG A 8 1.43 -0.98 3.14
N ILE A 9 0.59 -1.93 2.78
CA ILE A 9 -0.71 -1.65 2.17
C ILE A 9 -1.81 -1.96 3.16
N ASP A 10 -2.57 -0.95 3.55
CA ASP A 10 -3.73 -1.11 4.42
C ASP A 10 -5.02 -1.06 3.62
N LYS A 11 -5.93 -1.98 3.93
CA LYS A 11 -7.30 -1.94 3.42
C LYS A 11 -8.23 -1.26 4.45
N ILE A 12 -8.84 -0.14 4.06
CA ILE A 12 -9.81 0.63 4.84
C ILE A 12 -11.17 0.62 4.12
N PRO A 13 -12.03 -0.40 4.33
CA PRO A 13 -13.31 -0.54 3.62
C PRO A 13 -14.25 0.67 3.77
N ALA A 14 -14.19 1.36 4.91
CA ALA A 14 -14.96 2.58 5.17
C ALA A 14 -14.68 3.71 4.15
N MET A 15 -13.50 3.72 3.53
CA MET A 15 -13.10 4.72 2.53
C MET A 15 -13.36 4.26 1.08
N ARG A 16 -13.95 3.07 0.86
CA ARG A 16 -14.18 2.50 -0.47
C ARG A 16 -14.91 3.43 -1.43
N ARG A 17 -15.85 4.25 -0.97
CA ARG A 17 -16.62 5.19 -1.82
C ARG A 17 -16.08 6.62 -1.79
N LYS A 18 -14.97 6.87 -1.09
CA LYS A 18 -14.39 8.20 -0.91
C LYS A 18 -13.01 8.25 -1.55
N GLN A 19 -11.96 8.08 -0.75
CA GLN A 19 -10.56 8.22 -1.17
C GLN A 19 -9.96 6.90 -1.69
N GLY A 20 -10.74 5.82 -1.70
CA GLY A 20 -10.28 4.47 -2.03
C GLY A 20 -10.07 3.61 -0.79
N GLN A 21 -10.32 2.30 -0.93
CA GLN A 21 -10.22 1.34 0.18
C GLN A 21 -8.79 0.86 0.43
N TYR A 22 -7.80 1.21 -0.40
CA TYR A 22 -6.41 0.79 -0.21
C TYR A 22 -5.51 2.02 -0.03
N VAL A 23 -4.55 1.91 0.90
CA VAL A 23 -3.58 2.96 1.22
C VAL A 23 -2.20 2.36 1.23
N LEU A 24 -1.27 2.97 0.49
CA LEU A 24 0.13 2.61 0.50
C LEU A 24 0.91 3.55 1.41
N HIS A 25 1.60 2.96 2.39
CA HIS A 25 2.50 3.63 3.31
C HIS A 25 3.97 3.31 2.98
N ALA A 26 4.83 4.31 3.10
CA ALA A 26 6.28 4.13 3.18
C ALA A 26 6.70 3.70 4.60
N MET A 27 7.97 3.33 4.75
CA MET A 27 8.58 2.92 6.02
C MET A 27 8.44 3.97 7.14
N ASP A 28 8.41 5.26 6.79
CA ASP A 28 8.23 6.39 7.73
C ASP A 28 6.75 6.68 8.07
N GLY A 29 5.82 5.85 7.59
CA GLY A 29 4.38 6.03 7.76
C GLY A 29 3.74 7.00 6.77
N ARG A 30 4.52 7.64 5.89
CA ARG A 30 4.01 8.57 4.88
C ARG A 30 3.11 7.85 3.89
N VAL A 31 1.97 8.47 3.56
CA VAL A 31 1.08 7.97 2.51
C VAL A 31 1.68 8.29 1.14
N LEU A 32 2.01 7.26 0.38
CA LEU A 32 2.50 7.39 -1.00
C LEU A 32 1.35 7.39 -2.01
N ARG A 33 0.33 6.55 -1.79
CA ARG A 33 -0.80 6.40 -2.72
C ARG A 33 -2.07 5.92 -2.02
N ARG A 34 -3.23 6.27 -2.60
CA ARG A 34 -4.53 5.71 -2.26
C ARG A 34 -5.23 5.23 -3.52
N GLY A 35 -6.08 4.21 -3.40
CA GLY A 35 -6.79 3.67 -4.55
C GLY A 35 -7.96 2.78 -4.19
N HIS A 36 -8.82 2.58 -5.18
CA HIS A 36 -10.00 1.71 -5.08
C HIS A 36 -9.67 0.24 -5.32
N ASP A 37 -8.56 0.00 -6.03
CA ASP A 37 -8.16 -1.29 -6.55
C ASP A 37 -6.71 -1.60 -6.15
N LEU A 38 -6.48 -2.84 -5.69
CA LEU A 38 -5.19 -3.28 -5.19
C LEU A 38 -4.18 -3.49 -6.33
N PRO A 39 -4.50 -4.20 -7.43
CA PRO A 39 -3.66 -4.27 -8.63
C PRO A 39 -3.17 -2.91 -9.11
N ALA A 40 -4.06 -1.92 -9.20
CA ALA A 40 -3.67 -0.56 -9.60
C ALA A 40 -2.64 0.09 -8.65
N LEU A 41 -2.70 -0.22 -7.35
CA LEU A 41 -1.70 0.20 -6.37
C LEU A 41 -0.40 -0.61 -6.53
N MET A 42 -0.49 -1.92 -6.77
CA MET A 42 0.66 -2.81 -6.92
C MET A 42 1.49 -2.50 -8.16
N ARG A 43 0.91 -1.93 -9.22
CA ARG A 43 1.66 -1.45 -10.40
C ARG A 43 2.76 -0.44 -10.08
N PHE A 44 2.68 0.24 -8.94
CA PHE A 44 3.77 1.09 -8.43
C PHE A 44 5.06 0.29 -8.19
N PHE A 45 4.92 -1.00 -7.85
CA PHE A 45 6.01 -1.91 -7.52
C PHE A 45 6.45 -2.80 -8.69
N ASP A 46 5.81 -2.75 -9.85
CA ASP A 46 6.16 -3.62 -11.00
C ASP A 46 7.61 -3.43 -11.49
N ARG A 47 8.29 -2.35 -11.09
CA ARG A 47 9.72 -2.10 -11.37
C ARG A 47 10.68 -2.58 -10.28
N THR A 48 10.17 -3.02 -9.14
CA THR A 48 10.98 -3.34 -7.95
C THR A 48 10.51 -4.69 -7.39
N SER A 49 11.37 -5.70 -7.43
CA SER A 49 11.05 -7.02 -6.85
C SER A 49 10.86 -6.88 -5.34
N LEU A 50 9.60 -6.82 -4.91
CA LEU A 50 9.20 -6.66 -3.51
C LEU A 50 8.38 -7.85 -3.06
N LYS A 51 8.56 -8.22 -1.80
CA LYS A 51 7.83 -9.29 -1.14
C LYS A 51 6.66 -8.68 -0.37
N LEU A 52 5.45 -9.18 -0.58
CA LEU A 52 4.29 -8.83 0.23
C LEU A 52 4.45 -9.41 1.64
N VAL A 53 4.17 -8.59 2.66
CA VAL A 53 4.11 -9.00 4.06
C VAL A 53 2.64 -8.83 4.48
N ASP A 54 2.09 -9.89 5.08
CA ASP A 54 0.73 -9.94 5.62
C ASP A 54 0.74 -9.54 7.11
#